data_AF-A0A2X1AIQ1-F1
#
_entry.id   AF-A0A2X1AIQ1-F1
#
_cell.length_a   1.000
_cell.length_b   1.000
_cell.length_c   1.000
_cell.angle_alpha   90.00
_cell.angle_beta   90.00
_cell.angle_gamma   90.00
#
_symmetry.space_group_name_H-M   'P 1'
#
loop_
_entity.id
_entity.type
_entity.pdbx_description
1 polymer ?
#
loop_
_entity_poly.entity_id
_entity_poly.type
_entity_poly.pdbx_seq_one_letter_code
_entity_poly.pdbx_strand_id
1 'polypeptide(L)'
;MRSGRIEPGRVQLQFPVPGGAVFAIYDRTIERLERHLEISIASALSRPGPAAENFVRAFIADYAFDRSWYLLQADFGLHALRNPAVASHYAARQNRILSVIEEAVGRVWRGIEPSRPHASSRVARLILAVHEGAMFQRLLEPSTIKDGELLTLFADLLFSKSAINS
;
A
#
# COMPACT_ATOMS: atom_id res chain seq x y z
N MET A 1 -0.79 20.88 -52.79
CA MET A 1 -1.12 20.27 -51.49
C MET A 1 0.02 19.35 -51.08
N ARG A 2 0.80 19.73 -50.04
CA ARG A 2 1.80 18.84 -49.42
C ARG A 2 1.22 18.37 -48.09
N SER A 3 0.96 17.07 -47.98
CA SER A 3 0.51 16.43 -46.74
C SER A 3 1.71 16.29 -45.80
N GLY A 4 1.72 17.08 -44.73
CA GLY A 4 2.72 16.99 -43.66
C GLY A 4 2.35 15.87 -42.71
N ARG A 5 3.11 14.77 -42.75
CA ARG A 5 3.05 13.68 -41.77
C ARG A 5 3.59 14.22 -40.44
N ILE A 6 2.72 14.34 -39.43
CA ILE A 6 3.13 14.66 -38.06
C ILE A 6 3.71 13.38 -37.46
N GLU A 7 5.04 13.32 -37.34
CA GLU A 7 5.73 12.30 -36.56
C GLU A 7 5.31 12.44 -35.09
N PRO A 8 4.85 11.38 -34.41
CA PRO A 8 4.55 11.46 -32.99
C PRO A 8 5.86 11.67 -32.23
N GLY A 9 6.09 12.91 -31.81
CA GLY A 9 7.23 13.27 -30.98
C GLY A 9 7.27 12.37 -29.75
N ARG A 10 8.36 11.61 -29.59
CA ARG A 10 8.67 10.92 -28.35
C ARG A 10 8.84 11.99 -27.27
N VAL A 11 7.77 12.27 -26.52
CA VAL A 11 7.88 12.99 -25.26
C VAL A 11 8.57 12.03 -24.30
N GLN A 12 9.91 12.10 -24.25
CA GLN A 12 10.66 11.52 -23.14
C GLN A 12 10.32 12.37 -21.93
N LEU A 13 9.44 11.85 -21.06
CA LEU A 13 9.27 12.36 -19.71
C LEU A 13 10.61 12.22 -19.01
N GLN A 14 11.37 13.31 -19.00
CA GLN A 14 12.61 13.42 -18.27
C GLN A 14 12.22 13.51 -16.80
N PHE A 15 12.38 12.42 -16.06
CA PHE A 15 12.08 12.39 -14.64
C PHE A 15 13.04 13.33 -13.92
N PRO A 16 12.56 14.31 -13.14
CA PRO A 16 13.41 15.33 -12.52
C PRO A 16 14.25 14.80 -11.34
N VAL A 17 14.25 13.49 -11.09
CA VAL A 17 14.88 12.85 -9.94
C VAL A 17 15.79 11.71 -10.42
N PRO A 18 17.11 11.74 -10.14
CA PRO A 18 18.00 10.61 -10.41
C PRO A 18 17.48 9.34 -9.70
N GLY A 19 17.52 8.19 -10.37
CA GLY A 19 16.97 6.94 -9.81
C GLY A 19 17.48 6.57 -8.41
N GLY A 20 18.72 6.94 -8.08
CA GLY A 20 19.28 6.76 -6.74
C GLY A 20 18.57 7.55 -5.63
N ALA A 21 18.10 8.77 -5.91
CA ALA A 21 17.37 9.59 -4.94
C ALA A 21 15.95 9.07 -4.71
N VAL A 22 15.31 8.49 -5.74
CA VAL A 22 14.02 7.80 -5.59
C VAL A 22 14.15 6.61 -4.64
N PHE A 23 15.20 5.80 -4.79
CA PHE A 23 15.41 4.64 -3.92
C PHE A 23 15.65 5.01 -2.45
N ALA A 24 16.37 6.09 -2.18
CA ALA A 24 16.55 6.57 -0.80
C ALA A 24 15.21 7.01 -0.15
N ILE A 25 14.29 7.58 -0.94
CA ILE A 25 12.94 7.92 -0.47
C ILE A 25 12.13 6.65 -0.17
N TYR A 26 12.28 5.61 -1.00
CA TYR A 26 11.67 4.30 -0.74
C TYR A 26 12.15 3.71 0.59
N ASP A 27 13.47 3.68 0.82
CA ASP A 27 14.05 3.11 2.05
C ASP A 27 13.53 3.84 3.29
N ARG A 28 13.54 5.18 3.28
CA ARG A 28 12.99 5.99 4.39
C ARG A 28 11.50 5.74 4.61
N THR A 29 10.75 5.52 3.53
CA THR A 29 9.30 5.27 3.63
C THR A 29 9.01 3.89 4.20
N ILE A 30 9.81 2.88 3.85
CA ILE A 30 9.75 1.54 4.45
C ILE A 30 10.02 1.63 5.95
N GLU A 31 11.09 2.31 6.37
CA GLU A 31 11.39 2.51 7.80
C GLU A 31 10.27 3.24 8.55
N ARG A 32 9.64 4.22 7.91
CA ARG A 32 8.49 4.93 8.49
C ARG A 32 7.28 3.99 8.62
N LEU A 33 7.00 3.19 7.61
CA LEU A 33 5.94 2.19 7.62
C LEU A 33 6.16 1.15 8.74
N GLU A 34 7.37 0.61 8.87
CA GLU A 34 7.75 -0.33 9.94
C GLU A 34 7.44 0.26 11.32
N ARG A 35 7.90 1.49 11.59
CA ARG A 35 7.62 2.17 12.87
C ARG A 35 6.13 2.35 13.14
N HIS A 36 5.34 2.73 12.12
CA HIS A 36 3.90 2.89 12.29
C HIS A 36 3.17 1.58 12.52
N LEU A 37 3.60 0.50 11.86
CA LEU A 37 3.03 -0.82 12.07
C LEU A 37 3.31 -1.33 13.49
N GLU A 38 4.50 -1.12 14.04
CA GLU A 38 4.79 -1.46 15.44
C GLU A 38 3.88 -0.74 16.43
N ILE A 39 3.67 0.57 16.23
CA ILE A 39 2.75 1.37 17.04
C ILE A 39 1.31 0.81 16.91
N SER A 40 0.90 0.50 15.68
CA SER A 40 -0.44 -0.04 15.40
C SER A 40 -0.65 -1.40 16.05
N ILE A 41 0.36 -2.29 16.02
CA ILE A 41 0.32 -3.60 16.67
C ILE A 41 0.21 -3.44 18.19
N ALA A 42 1.03 -2.58 18.81
CA ALA A 42 0.98 -2.34 20.25
C ALA A 42 -0.38 -1.76 20.69
N SER A 43 -0.92 -0.81 19.92
CA SER A 43 -2.26 -0.25 20.12
C SER A 43 -3.35 -1.33 19.99
N ALA A 44 -3.22 -2.23 19.00
CA ALA A 44 -4.18 -3.29 18.76
C ALA A 44 -4.26 -4.31 19.90
N LEU A 45 -3.10 -4.72 20.42
CA LEU A 45 -2.98 -5.74 21.46
C LEU A 45 -3.35 -5.23 22.86
N SER A 46 -3.34 -3.91 23.08
CA SER A 46 -3.72 -3.29 24.36
C SER A 46 -5.22 -3.00 24.49
N ARG A 47 -5.97 -3.05 23.39
CA ARG A 47 -7.40 -2.78 23.36
C ARG A 47 -8.23 -4.06 23.51
N PRO A 48 -9.38 -4.00 24.21
CA PRO A 48 -10.32 -5.12 24.23
C PRO A 48 -10.90 -5.37 22.83
N GLY A 49 -11.33 -6.61 22.56
CA GLY A 49 -11.91 -7.03 21.28
C GLY A 49 -10.92 -7.71 20.33
N PRO A 50 -11.33 -7.98 19.08
CA PRO A 50 -10.50 -8.70 18.11
C PRO A 50 -9.26 -7.89 17.70
N ALA A 51 -8.06 -8.46 17.92
CA ALA A 51 -6.79 -7.78 17.66
C ALA A 51 -6.64 -7.33 16.19
N ALA A 52 -7.14 -8.11 15.22
CA ALA A 52 -7.05 -7.76 13.80
C ALA A 52 -7.90 -6.55 13.43
N GLU A 53 -9.10 -6.42 13.99
CA GLU A 53 -9.93 -5.24 13.80
C GLU A 53 -9.28 -4.00 14.44
N ASN A 54 -8.81 -4.14 15.69
CA ASN A 54 -8.12 -3.06 16.40
C ASN A 54 -6.85 -2.61 15.67
N PHE A 55 -6.11 -3.53 15.05
CA PHE A 55 -4.92 -3.23 14.26
C PHE A 55 -5.24 -2.42 13.01
N VAL A 56 -6.25 -2.82 12.23
CA VAL A 56 -6.61 -2.06 11.02
C VAL A 56 -7.11 -0.66 11.38
N ARG A 57 -7.91 -0.54 12.45
CA ARG A 57 -8.36 0.76 12.96
C ARG A 57 -7.19 1.65 13.40
N ALA A 58 -6.23 1.10 14.14
CA ALA A 58 -5.04 1.85 14.58
C ALA A 58 -4.17 2.27 13.39
N PHE A 59 -3.92 1.36 12.44
CA PHE A 59 -3.15 1.66 11.24
C PHE A 59 -3.77 2.79 10.42
N ILE A 60 -5.09 2.75 10.20
CA ILE A 60 -5.80 3.79 9.45
C ILE A 60 -5.76 5.15 10.16
N ALA A 61 -5.92 5.16 11.48
CA ALA A 61 -5.91 6.39 12.26
C ALA A 61 -4.52 7.06 12.28
N ASP A 62 -3.47 6.27 12.35
CA ASP A 62 -2.11 6.76 12.61
C ASP A 62 -1.25 6.87 11.34
N TYR A 63 -1.60 6.20 10.25
CA TYR A 63 -0.90 6.26 8.97
C TYR A 63 -1.64 7.14 7.95
N ALA A 64 -1.36 8.44 8.01
CA ALA A 64 -1.97 9.41 7.12
C ALA A 64 -1.53 9.26 5.66
N PHE A 65 -2.45 9.58 4.75
CA PHE A 65 -2.19 9.72 3.33
C PHE A 65 -1.05 10.71 3.03
N ASP A 66 0.03 10.23 2.42
CA ASP A 66 1.12 11.05 1.92
C ASP A 66 0.98 11.21 0.39
N ARG A 67 0.43 12.36 -0.05
CA ARG A 67 0.21 12.67 -1.46
C ARG A 67 1.48 12.56 -2.29
N SER A 68 2.56 13.14 -1.78
CA SER A 68 3.82 13.26 -2.51
C SER A 68 4.46 11.89 -2.68
N TRP A 69 4.40 11.06 -1.64
CA TRP A 69 4.81 9.66 -1.72
C TRP A 69 4.01 8.87 -2.75
N TYR A 70 2.67 8.99 -2.74
CA TYR A 70 1.83 8.26 -3.69
C TYR A 70 2.15 8.62 -5.14
N LEU A 71 2.26 9.92 -5.46
CA LEU A 71 2.56 10.36 -6.82
C LEU A 71 3.94 9.88 -7.27
N LEU A 72 4.95 9.95 -6.40
CA LEU A 72 6.28 9.39 -6.68
C LEU A 72 6.21 7.89 -6.99
N GLN A 73 5.48 7.11 -6.18
CA GLN A 73 5.30 5.68 -6.41
C GLN A 73 4.60 5.38 -7.73
N ALA A 74 3.55 6.15 -8.07
CA ALA A 74 2.78 5.97 -9.30
C ALA A 74 3.64 6.28 -10.54
N ASP A 75 4.35 7.41 -10.52
CA ASP A 75 5.24 7.83 -11.61
C ASP A 75 6.37 6.82 -11.82
N PHE A 76 7.02 6.39 -10.74
CA PHE A 76 8.12 5.45 -10.81
C PHE A 76 7.65 4.02 -11.14
N GLY A 77 6.47 3.62 -10.67
CA GLY A 77 5.83 2.36 -11.04
C GLY A 77 5.49 2.31 -12.53
N LEU A 78 4.90 3.37 -13.08
CA LEU A 78 4.63 3.48 -14.50
C LEU A 78 5.93 3.48 -15.33
N HIS A 79 6.98 4.14 -14.84
CA HIS A 79 8.30 4.08 -15.46
C HIS A 79 8.86 2.65 -15.47
N ALA A 80 8.78 1.93 -14.36
CA ALA A 80 9.26 0.55 -14.24
C ALA A 80 8.48 -0.41 -15.16
N LEU A 81 7.16 -0.26 -15.26
CA LEU A 81 6.33 -1.04 -16.18
C LEU A 81 6.70 -0.83 -17.65
N ARG A 82 7.19 0.36 -18.01
CA ARG A 82 7.66 0.69 -19.36
C ARG A 82 9.11 0.28 -19.63
N ASN A 83 9.90 0.01 -18.59
CA ASN A 83 11.35 -0.22 -18.69
C ASN A 83 11.76 -1.51 -17.95
N PRO A 84 11.91 -2.65 -18.65
CA PRO A 84 12.22 -3.94 -18.03
C PRO A 84 13.49 -3.95 -17.15
N ALA A 85 14.50 -3.14 -17.51
CA ALA A 85 15.73 -3.00 -16.73
C ALA A 85 15.51 -2.39 -15.32
N VAL A 86 14.43 -1.62 -15.14
CA VAL A 86 14.07 -0.98 -13.85
C VAL A 86 13.05 -1.81 -13.07
N ALA A 87 12.29 -2.67 -13.75
CA ALA A 87 11.21 -3.47 -13.17
C ALA A 87 11.68 -4.36 -12.00
N SER A 88 12.84 -5.01 -12.12
CA SER A 88 13.40 -5.86 -11.04
C SER A 88 13.72 -5.07 -9.78
N HIS A 89 14.32 -3.88 -9.95
CA HIS A 89 14.64 -2.98 -8.86
C HIS A 89 13.39 -2.44 -8.18
N TYR A 90 12.35 -2.09 -8.93
CA TYR A 90 11.06 -1.67 -8.40
C TYR A 90 10.38 -2.80 -7.62
N ALA A 91 10.30 -3.99 -8.21
CA ALA A 91 9.70 -5.17 -7.60
C ALA A 91 10.38 -5.54 -6.28
N ALA A 92 11.70 -5.43 -6.18
CA ALA A 92 12.42 -5.68 -4.94
C ALA A 92 12.01 -4.72 -3.80
N ARG A 93 11.74 -3.43 -4.09
CA ARG A 93 11.25 -2.49 -3.07
C ARG A 93 9.79 -2.77 -2.70
N GLN A 94 8.94 -3.05 -3.69
CA GLN A 94 7.56 -3.43 -3.41
C GLN A 94 7.47 -4.70 -2.56
N ASN A 95 8.35 -5.66 -2.81
CA ASN A 95 8.44 -6.86 -1.97
C ASN A 95 8.86 -6.52 -0.54
N ARG A 96 9.76 -5.55 -0.31
CA ARG A 96 10.11 -5.11 1.06
C ARG A 96 8.93 -4.47 1.78
N ILE A 97 8.18 -3.60 1.12
CA ILE A 97 6.94 -3.01 1.66
C ILE A 97 5.96 -4.13 2.02
N LEU A 98 5.74 -5.08 1.10
CA LEU A 98 4.84 -6.20 1.33
C LEU A 98 5.31 -7.07 2.49
N SER A 99 6.60 -7.41 2.59
CA SER A 99 7.14 -8.22 3.70
C SER A 99 6.90 -7.58 5.07
N VAL A 100 7.08 -6.26 5.17
CA VAL A 100 6.82 -5.49 6.39
C VAL A 100 5.33 -5.56 6.79
N ILE A 101 4.43 -5.42 5.81
CA ILE A 101 2.97 -5.56 6.05
C ILE A 101 2.62 -7.00 6.41
N GLU A 102 3.20 -7.99 5.72
CA GLU A 102 2.99 -9.42 5.97
C GLU A 102 3.40 -9.83 7.37
N GLU A 103 4.53 -9.33 7.87
CA GLU A 103 4.98 -9.57 9.24
C GLU A 103 4.00 -8.99 10.26
N ALA A 104 3.58 -7.74 10.06
CA ALA A 104 2.62 -7.07 10.92
C ALA A 104 1.28 -7.81 10.96
N VAL A 105 0.73 -8.14 9.79
CA VAL A 105 -0.50 -8.94 9.66
C VAL A 105 -0.30 -10.30 10.32
N GLY A 106 0.81 -10.99 10.07
CA GLY A 106 1.09 -12.31 10.67
C GLY A 106 1.18 -12.30 12.20
N ARG A 107 1.65 -11.20 12.81
CA ARG A 107 1.65 -11.05 14.28
C ARG A 107 0.25 -10.94 14.84
N VAL A 108 -0.64 -10.23 14.16
CA VAL A 108 -2.02 -10.01 14.63
C VAL A 108 -2.96 -11.17 14.24
N TRP A 109 -2.71 -11.82 13.09
CA TRP A 109 -3.53 -12.90 12.54
C TRP A 109 -3.28 -14.26 13.17
N ARG A 110 -2.11 -14.46 13.80
CA ARG A 110 -1.79 -15.69 14.56
C ARG A 110 -2.81 -16.00 15.67
N GLY A 111 -3.55 -14.99 16.15
CA GLY A 111 -4.63 -15.17 17.11
C GLY A 111 -5.97 -15.65 16.52
N ILE A 112 -6.15 -15.64 15.19
CA ILE A 112 -7.44 -15.88 14.53
C ILE A 112 -7.48 -17.23 13.81
N GLU A 113 -6.46 -17.58 13.03
CA GLU A 113 -6.46 -18.84 12.26
C GLU A 113 -5.04 -19.45 12.21
N PRO A 114 -4.58 -20.11 13.29
CA PRO A 114 -3.22 -20.65 13.40
C PRO A 114 -2.85 -21.67 12.31
N SER A 115 -3.87 -22.30 11.71
CA SER A 115 -3.75 -23.38 10.74
C SER A 115 -3.67 -22.93 9.28
N ARG A 116 -3.74 -21.62 8.97
CA ARG A 116 -3.66 -21.10 7.59
C ARG A 116 -2.65 -19.95 7.40
N PRO A 117 -1.34 -20.21 7.54
CA PRO A 117 -0.31 -19.17 7.36
C PRO A 117 -0.29 -18.53 5.97
N HIS A 118 -0.68 -19.23 4.90
CA HIS A 118 -0.76 -18.63 3.56
C HIS A 118 -1.90 -17.61 3.39
N ALA A 119 -2.85 -17.56 4.33
CA ALA A 119 -3.90 -16.54 4.32
C ALA A 119 -3.34 -15.16 4.66
N SER A 120 -2.34 -15.06 5.55
CA SER A 120 -1.78 -13.76 5.98
C SER A 120 -1.06 -13.02 4.85
N SER A 121 -0.27 -13.72 4.01
CA SER A 121 0.40 -13.09 2.86
C SER A 121 -0.59 -12.59 1.81
N ARG A 122 -1.65 -13.36 1.52
CA ARG A 122 -2.69 -12.92 0.58
C ARG A 122 -3.50 -11.75 1.14
N VAL A 123 -3.82 -11.76 2.44
CA VAL A 123 -4.50 -10.66 3.12
C VAL A 123 -3.65 -9.39 3.11
N ALA A 124 -2.36 -9.48 3.44
CA ALA A 124 -1.44 -8.34 3.36
C ALA A 124 -1.39 -7.73 1.96
N ARG A 125 -1.31 -8.57 0.92
CA ARG A 125 -1.33 -8.11 -0.46
C ARG A 125 -2.67 -7.46 -0.85
N LEU A 126 -3.80 -7.99 -0.36
CA LEU A 126 -5.12 -7.37 -0.54
C LEU A 126 -5.24 -6.02 0.16
N ILE A 127 -4.76 -5.92 1.41
CA ILE A 127 -4.72 -4.67 2.18
C ILE A 127 -3.94 -3.61 1.40
N LEU A 128 -2.75 -3.96 0.91
CA LEU A 128 -1.94 -3.04 0.11
C LEU A 128 -2.67 -2.60 -1.17
N ALA A 129 -3.27 -3.54 -1.92
CA ALA A 129 -4.00 -3.23 -3.14
C ALA A 129 -5.22 -2.32 -2.91
N VAL A 130 -5.99 -2.57 -1.84
CA VAL A 130 -7.12 -1.72 -1.44
C VAL A 130 -6.63 -0.34 -1.01
N HIS A 131 -5.55 -0.28 -0.22
CA HIS A 131 -4.94 0.99 0.18
C HIS A 131 -4.51 1.80 -1.04
N GLU A 132 -3.69 1.24 -1.93
CA GLU A 132 -3.20 1.94 -3.14
C GLU A 132 -4.35 2.37 -4.08
N GLY A 133 -5.37 1.52 -4.23
CA GLY A 133 -6.58 1.85 -5.00
C GLY A 133 -7.42 2.96 -4.37
N ALA A 134 -7.53 2.98 -3.04
CA ALA A 134 -8.23 4.04 -2.31
C ALA A 134 -7.48 5.37 -2.41
N MET A 135 -6.15 5.34 -2.33
CA MET A 135 -5.29 6.51 -2.52
C MET A 135 -5.48 7.11 -3.93
N PHE A 136 -5.53 6.26 -4.96
CA PHE A 136 -5.82 6.66 -6.33
C PHE A 136 -7.17 7.37 -6.45
N GLN A 137 -8.24 6.71 -6.00
CA GLN A 137 -9.61 7.22 -6.12
C GLN A 137 -9.77 8.53 -5.34
N ARG A 138 -9.24 8.62 -4.11
CA ARG A 138 -9.28 9.86 -3.32
C ARG A 138 -8.59 11.03 -4.01
N LEU A 139 -7.49 10.79 -4.72
CA LEU A 139 -6.80 11.86 -5.45
C LEU A 139 -7.63 12.42 -6.60
N LEU A 140 -8.48 11.60 -7.21
CA LEU A 140 -9.36 11.99 -8.31
C LEU A 140 -10.71 12.50 -7.83
N GLU A 141 -11.23 11.94 -6.73
CA GLU A 141 -12.57 12.15 -6.20
C GLU A 141 -12.52 12.55 -4.71
N PRO A 142 -11.82 13.65 -4.35
CA PRO A 142 -11.55 14.00 -2.95
C PRO A 142 -12.79 14.39 -2.14
N SER A 143 -13.90 14.74 -2.81
CA SER A 143 -15.19 15.01 -2.17
C SER A 143 -16.01 13.75 -1.91
N THR A 144 -15.69 12.64 -2.60
CA THR A 144 -16.46 11.40 -2.57
C THR A 144 -15.82 10.38 -1.64
N ILE A 145 -14.49 10.22 -1.73
CA ILE A 145 -13.75 9.21 -0.98
C ILE A 145 -12.96 9.87 0.15
N LYS A 146 -13.35 9.58 1.40
CA LYS A 146 -12.64 10.08 2.59
C LYS A 146 -11.40 9.26 2.89
N ASP A 147 -10.51 9.84 3.70
CA ASP A 147 -9.31 9.13 4.14
C ASP A 147 -9.67 7.87 4.93
N GLY A 148 -8.97 6.77 4.66
CA GLY A 148 -9.18 5.50 5.36
C GLY A 148 -10.53 4.81 5.15
N GLU A 149 -11.49 5.42 4.44
CA GLU A 149 -12.87 4.95 4.31
C GLU A 149 -12.95 3.55 3.67
N LEU A 150 -12.37 3.39 2.47
CA LEU A 150 -12.43 2.11 1.76
C LEU A 150 -11.66 1.00 2.48
N LEU A 151 -10.58 1.34 3.18
CA LEU A 151 -9.82 0.35 3.94
C LEU A 151 -10.57 -0.08 5.21
N THR A 152 -11.30 0.84 5.84
CA THR A 152 -12.19 0.54 6.97
C THR A 152 -13.33 -0.37 6.52
N LEU A 153 -14.00 -0.03 5.41
CA LEU A 153 -15.07 -0.86 4.84
C LEU A 153 -14.56 -2.26 4.47
N PHE A 154 -13.37 -2.35 3.87
CA PHE A 154 -12.76 -3.63 3.55
C PHE A 154 -12.46 -4.46 4.81
N ALA A 155 -11.98 -3.83 5.88
CA ALA A 155 -11.75 -4.48 7.16
C ALA A 155 -13.05 -5.01 7.76
N ASP A 156 -14.10 -4.19 7.79
CA ASP A 156 -15.41 -4.59 8.30
C ASP A 156 -15.95 -5.80 7.50
N LEU A 157 -15.80 -5.81 6.17
CA LEU A 157 -16.18 -6.95 5.33
C LEU A 157 -15.35 -8.21 5.63
N LEU A 158 -14.03 -8.06 5.82
CA LEU A 158 -13.12 -9.14 6.13
C LEU A 158 -13.46 -9.81 7.48
N PHE A 159 -13.82 -9.00 8.49
CA PHE A 159 -14.11 -9.48 9.84
C PHE A 159 -15.61 -9.80 10.09
N SER A 160 -16.53 -9.29 9.27
CA SER A 160 -17.96 -9.63 9.35
C SER A 160 -18.24 -11.12 9.13
N LYS A 161 -17.42 -11.80 8.31
CA LYS A 161 -17.56 -13.25 8.07
C LYS A 161 -16.94 -14.12 9.15
N SER A 162 -15.98 -13.63 9.94
CA SER A 162 -15.44 -14.39 11.08
C SER A 162 -16.44 -14.53 12.24
N ALA A 163 -17.42 -13.62 12.35
CA ALA A 163 -18.46 -13.68 13.36
C ALA A 163 -19.60 -14.68 13.06
N ILE A 164 -19.71 -15.20 11.83
CA ILE A 164 -20.82 -16.08 11.42
C ILE A 164 -20.52 -17.57 11.71
N ASN A 165 -19.27 -17.91 12.03
CA ASN A 165 -18.85 -19.27 12.39
C ASN A 165 -18.33 -19.41 13.84
N SER A 166 -18.58 -18.41 14.71
CA SER A 166 -18.29 -18.49 16.15
C SER A 166 -19.53 -18.85 16.95
#